data_AF-A0A1Y4T0J3-F1
#
_entry.id   AF-A0A1Y4T0J3-F1
#
_cell.length_a   1.000
_cell.length_b   1.000
_cell.length_c   1.000
_cell.angle_alpha   90.00
_cell.angle_beta   90.00
_cell.angle_gamma   90.00
#
_symmetry.space_group_name_H-M   'P 1'
#
loop_
_entity.id
_entity.type
_entity.pdbx_description
1 polymer ?
#
loop_
_entity_poly.entity_id
_entity_poly.type
_entity_poly.pdbx_seq_one_letter_code
_entity_poly.pdbx_strand_id
1 'polypeptide(L)'
;MSSTYMQLKNNLNYLKLSQMNENLDEMLDYITRNNLSFTEGLIKLTQIEIDHREKNMVKSMVKVGAFPHHKELRDFDFDFQSSINKQQILDFETLRFIENCENIVFLGNSGVGKTHLAVSIGIAAAKRRNSTYFIKCHNLIQQLKKANNENRLEDRLRHFTKYKVLIIDELGYLPINKDDAKLFFQLIDRRYEKRSTILTTNINFSEWDEVFCDVVMANAILDRILHHAHVVTITGKSYRLKDQMKPNEEES
;
A
#
# COMPACT_ATOMS: atom_id res chain seq x y z
N MET A 1 -0.51 -52.30 5.57
CA MET A 1 -0.16 -51.21 6.50
C MET A 1 0.57 -50.14 5.71
N SER A 2 0.17 -48.87 5.78
CA SER A 2 0.95 -47.81 5.12
C SER A 2 2.29 -47.66 5.82
N SER A 3 3.40 -47.56 5.09
CA SER A 3 4.71 -47.22 5.66
C SER A 3 4.62 -45.96 6.52
N THR A 4 5.38 -45.87 7.61
CA THR A 4 5.48 -44.68 8.47
C THR A 4 5.74 -43.41 7.65
N TYR A 5 6.53 -43.53 6.58
CA TYR A 5 6.78 -42.47 5.63
C TYR A 5 5.52 -42.02 4.87
N MET A 6 4.72 -42.96 4.37
CA MET A 6 3.44 -42.65 3.71
C MET A 6 2.43 -42.03 4.68
N GLN A 7 2.42 -42.50 5.93
CA GLN A 7 1.60 -41.90 6.98
C GLN A 7 2.00 -40.45 7.25
N LEU A 8 3.31 -40.14 7.30
CA LEU A 8 3.80 -38.78 7.42
C LEU A 8 3.38 -37.90 6.23
N LYS A 9 3.57 -38.36 4.98
CA LYS A 9 3.14 -37.62 3.78
C LYS A 9 1.63 -37.34 3.79
N ASN A 10 0.82 -38.31 4.22
CA ASN A 10 -0.63 -38.12 4.36
C ASN A 10 -0.98 -37.08 5.42
N ASN A 11 -0.31 -37.10 6.58
CA ASN A 11 -0.50 -36.10 7.63
C ASN A 11 -0.13 -34.69 7.15
N LEU A 12 1.01 -34.53 6.46
CA LEU A 12 1.44 -33.24 5.92
C LEU A 12 0.44 -32.70 4.88
N ASN A 13 -0.08 -33.56 4.00
CA ASN A 13 -1.14 -33.20 3.05
C ASN A 13 -2.43 -32.76 3.75
N TYR A 14 -2.88 -33.51 4.77
CA TYR A 14 -4.07 -33.17 5.54
C TYR A 14 -3.96 -31.80 6.23
N LEU A 15 -2.78 -31.50 6.78
CA LEU A 15 -2.46 -30.21 7.40
C LEU A 15 -2.17 -29.08 6.39
N LYS A 16 -2.22 -29.37 5.10
CA LYS A 16 -1.88 -28.44 4.00
C LYS A 16 -0.46 -27.88 4.12
N LEU A 17 0.50 -28.72 4.51
CA LEU A 17 1.93 -28.43 4.58
C LEU A 17 2.62 -28.91 3.30
N SER A 18 2.24 -28.30 2.17
CA SER A 18 2.61 -28.80 0.83
C SER A 18 4.12 -28.73 0.58
N GLN A 19 4.79 -27.68 1.05
CA GLN A 19 6.23 -27.53 0.86
C GLN A 19 7.01 -28.48 1.75
N MET A 20 6.55 -28.75 2.98
CA MET A 20 7.17 -29.80 3.79
C MET A 20 7.08 -31.16 3.10
N ASN A 21 5.95 -31.45 2.45
CA ASN A 21 5.76 -32.74 1.76
C ASN A 21 6.64 -32.86 0.50
N GLU A 22 6.71 -31.78 -0.29
CA GLU A 22 7.55 -31.71 -1.50
C GLU A 22 9.05 -31.83 -1.18
N ASN A 23 9.51 -31.22 -0.07
CA ASN A 23 10.92 -31.19 0.31
C ASN A 23 11.32 -32.27 1.32
N LEU A 24 10.39 -33.17 1.69
CA LEU A 24 10.64 -34.17 2.74
C LEU A 24 11.82 -35.10 2.39
N ASP A 25 11.87 -35.58 1.15
CA ASP A 25 12.87 -36.55 0.70
C ASP A 25 14.27 -35.93 0.68
N GLU A 26 14.39 -34.74 0.11
CA GLU A 26 15.65 -33.97 0.09
C GLU A 26 16.11 -33.62 1.51
N MET A 27 15.17 -33.27 2.41
CA MET A 27 15.49 -32.95 3.79
C MET A 27 15.97 -34.17 4.58
N LEU A 28 15.39 -35.35 4.37
CA LEU A 28 15.84 -36.59 5.00
C LEU A 28 17.28 -36.92 4.59
N ASP A 29 17.58 -36.84 3.29
CA ASP A 29 18.94 -36.99 2.76
C ASP A 29 19.91 -35.97 3.37
N TYR A 30 19.49 -34.71 3.48
CA TYR A 30 20.30 -33.64 4.06
C TYR A 30 20.58 -33.85 5.56
N ILE A 31 19.59 -34.33 6.33
CA ILE A 31 19.76 -34.67 7.76
C ILE A 31 20.81 -35.76 7.92
N THR A 32 20.73 -36.82 7.11
CA THR A 32 21.69 -37.94 7.16
C THR A 32 23.09 -37.50 6.73
N ARG A 33 23.22 -36.72 5.65
CA ARG A 33 24.54 -36.27 5.16
C ARG A 33 25.25 -35.33 6.14
N ASN A 34 24.51 -34.48 6.85
CA ASN A 34 25.08 -33.47 7.74
C ASN A 34 25.01 -33.87 9.23
N ASN A 35 24.61 -35.11 9.55
CA ASN A 35 24.42 -35.60 10.92
C ASN A 35 23.60 -34.66 11.81
N LEU A 36 22.52 -34.09 11.27
CA LEU A 36 21.63 -33.21 12.03
C LEU A 36 20.76 -34.02 13.00
N SER A 37 20.46 -33.41 14.15
CA SER A 37 19.43 -33.95 15.03
C SER A 37 18.04 -33.88 14.38
N PHE A 38 17.13 -34.73 14.84
CA PHE A 38 15.73 -34.70 14.40
C PHE A 38 15.11 -33.30 14.54
N THR A 39 15.38 -32.63 15.65
CA THR A 39 14.85 -31.29 15.93
C THR A 39 15.38 -30.25 14.95
N GLU A 40 16.68 -30.25 14.64
CA GLU A 40 17.27 -29.34 13.66
C GLU A 40 16.72 -29.58 12.25
N GLY A 41 16.56 -30.86 11.88
CA GLY A 41 15.96 -31.24 10.62
C GLY A 41 14.51 -30.78 10.50
N LEU A 42 13.72 -30.97 11.58
CA LEU A 42 12.34 -30.55 11.63
C LEU A 42 12.19 -29.01 11.58
N ILE A 43 13.05 -28.27 12.28
CA ILE A 43 13.08 -26.79 12.21
C ILE A 43 13.37 -26.33 10.79
N LYS A 44 14.35 -26.92 10.09
CA LYS A 44 14.65 -26.57 8.69
C LYS A 44 13.45 -26.86 7.78
N LEU A 45 12.81 -28.03 7.94
CA LEU A 45 11.66 -28.41 7.13
C LEU A 45 10.45 -27.49 7.36
N THR A 46 10.15 -27.15 8.62
CA THR A 46 9.06 -26.23 8.94
C THR A 46 9.38 -24.80 8.48
N GLN A 47 10.64 -24.37 8.52
CA GLN A 47 11.05 -23.06 8.02
C GLN A 47 10.78 -22.90 6.51
N ILE A 48 11.02 -23.94 5.70
CA ILE A 48 10.71 -23.93 4.25
C ILE A 48 9.21 -23.63 4.03
N GLU A 49 8.34 -24.27 4.80
CA GLU A 49 6.89 -24.07 4.72
C GLU A 49 6.47 -22.69 5.23
N ILE A 50 7.04 -22.23 6.34
CA ILE A 50 6.81 -20.88 6.87
C ILE A 50 7.19 -19.84 5.82
N ASP A 51 8.39 -19.91 5.26
CA ASP A 51 8.90 -18.98 4.25
C ASP A 51 7.99 -18.95 3.02
N HIS A 52 7.50 -20.10 2.57
CA HIS A 52 6.59 -20.17 1.44
C HIS A 52 5.23 -19.55 1.75
N ARG A 53 4.67 -19.84 2.94
CA ARG A 53 3.41 -19.24 3.40
C ARG A 53 3.53 -17.72 3.53
N GLU A 54 4.64 -17.22 4.07
CA GLU A 54 4.90 -15.79 4.17
C GLU A 54 5.01 -15.14 2.80
N LYS A 55 5.78 -15.73 1.87
CA LYS A 55 5.88 -15.26 0.49
C LYS A 55 4.51 -15.19 -0.20
N ASN A 56 3.68 -16.22 -0.07
CA ASN A 56 2.35 -16.26 -0.70
C ASN A 56 1.36 -15.28 -0.06
N MET A 57 1.41 -15.13 1.25
CA MET A 57 0.62 -14.13 1.97
C MET A 57 1.01 -12.72 1.53
N VAL A 58 2.31 -12.40 1.46
CA VAL A 58 2.79 -11.10 0.96
C VAL A 58 2.29 -10.84 -0.46
N LYS A 59 2.45 -11.80 -1.37
CA LYS A 59 1.91 -11.70 -2.75
C LYS A 59 0.40 -11.45 -2.75
N SER A 60 -0.34 -12.13 -1.87
CA SER A 60 -1.79 -11.98 -1.77
C SER A 60 -2.19 -10.60 -1.25
N MET A 61 -1.51 -10.09 -0.21
CA MET A 61 -1.77 -8.76 0.35
C MET A 61 -1.45 -7.65 -0.65
N VAL A 62 -0.34 -7.77 -1.38
CA VAL A 62 0.02 -6.82 -2.44
C VAL A 62 -1.01 -6.86 -3.57
N LYS A 63 -1.48 -8.04 -3.97
CA LYS A 63 -2.55 -8.19 -4.97
C LYS A 63 -3.87 -7.54 -4.51
N VAL A 64 -4.26 -7.74 -3.26
CA VAL A 64 -5.47 -7.11 -2.68
C VAL A 64 -5.32 -5.59 -2.58
N GLY A 65 -4.09 -5.09 -2.46
CA GLY A 65 -3.78 -3.67 -2.42
C GLY A 65 -4.14 -2.88 -3.67
N ALA A 66 -4.45 -3.55 -4.79
CA ALA A 66 -4.88 -2.90 -6.04
C ALA A 66 -3.92 -1.81 -6.54
N PHE A 67 -2.61 -1.96 -6.27
CA PHE A 67 -1.60 -0.99 -6.68
C PHE A 67 -1.50 -0.92 -8.22
N PRO A 68 -1.35 0.28 -8.81
CA PRO A 68 -1.27 0.46 -10.25
C PRO A 68 0.05 -0.05 -10.84
N HIS A 69 1.10 -0.13 -10.02
CA HIS A 69 2.41 -0.64 -10.36
C HIS A 69 3.11 -1.13 -9.10
N HIS A 70 4.14 -1.97 -9.26
CA HIS A 70 4.94 -2.50 -8.17
C HIS A 70 6.29 -1.78 -8.13
N LYS A 71 6.29 -0.55 -7.63
CA LYS A 71 7.51 0.24 -7.41
C LYS A 71 7.73 0.36 -5.91
N GLU A 72 8.94 -0.01 -5.48
CA GLU A 72 9.36 0.07 -4.09
C GLU A 72 10.23 1.30 -3.87
N LEU A 73 10.54 1.60 -2.60
CA LEU A 73 11.30 2.81 -2.27
C LEU A 73 12.73 2.76 -2.82
N ARG A 74 13.33 1.57 -2.90
CA ARG A 74 14.63 1.34 -3.55
C ARG A 74 14.65 1.72 -5.02
N ASP A 75 13.49 1.78 -5.68
CA ASP A 75 13.38 2.18 -7.08
C ASP A 75 13.21 3.69 -7.23
N PHE A 76 13.16 4.44 -6.12
CA PHE A 76 13.01 5.90 -6.11
C PHE A 76 14.38 6.58 -6.17
N ASP A 77 14.57 7.42 -7.20
CA ASP A 77 15.77 8.21 -7.41
C ASP A 77 15.71 9.50 -6.57
N PHE A 78 16.26 9.45 -5.36
CA PHE A 78 16.31 10.60 -4.44
C PHE A 78 17.25 11.70 -4.94
N ASP A 79 18.24 11.38 -5.77
CA ASP A 79 19.18 12.36 -6.30
C ASP A 79 18.50 13.23 -7.36
N PHE A 80 17.60 12.65 -8.15
CA PHE A 80 16.75 13.40 -9.09
C PHE A 80 15.72 14.30 -8.39
N GLN A 81 15.24 13.90 -7.20
CA GLN A 81 14.25 14.66 -6.43
C GLN A 81 14.83 15.13 -5.09
N SER A 82 15.83 16.00 -5.16
CA SER A 82 16.58 16.49 -4.00
C SER A 82 15.77 17.33 -3.01
N SER A 83 14.56 17.78 -3.38
CA SER A 83 13.68 18.54 -2.48
C SER A 83 13.11 17.69 -1.35
N ILE A 84 13.17 16.35 -1.48
CA ILE A 84 12.56 15.42 -0.54
C ILE A 84 13.54 15.12 0.59
N ASN A 85 13.05 15.21 1.83
CA ASN A 85 13.78 14.68 2.97
C ASN A 85 13.80 13.14 2.94
N LYS A 86 14.90 12.56 2.45
CA LYS A 86 15.08 11.10 2.36
C LYS A 86 14.89 10.39 3.70
N GLN A 87 15.35 10.96 4.81
CA GLN A 87 15.22 10.33 6.13
C GLN A 87 13.75 10.24 6.56
N GLN A 88 12.96 11.28 6.29
CA GLN A 88 11.52 11.27 6.56
C GLN A 88 10.80 10.17 5.75
N ILE A 89 11.15 10.01 4.47
CA ILE A 89 10.53 8.97 3.63
C ILE A 89 10.92 7.57 4.10
N LEU A 90 12.17 7.37 4.53
CA LEU A 90 12.62 6.10 5.12
C LEU A 90 11.92 5.83 6.46
N ASP A 91 11.64 6.86 7.27
CA ASP A 91 10.84 6.70 8.50
C ASP A 91 9.44 6.15 8.19
N PHE A 92 8.81 6.52 7.08
CA PHE A 92 7.53 5.93 6.69
C PHE A 92 7.59 4.43 6.40
N GLU A 93 8.74 3.86 6.02
CA GLU A 93 8.90 2.39 5.90
C GLU A 93 8.88 1.69 7.26
N THR A 94 9.12 2.40 8.37
CA THR A 94 8.95 1.84 9.72
C THR A 94 7.50 1.53 10.03
N LEU A 95 6.56 2.19 9.34
CA LEU A 95 5.11 2.14 9.51
C LEU A 95 4.60 2.68 10.86
N ARG A 96 5.41 3.40 11.63
CA ARG A 96 4.99 4.03 12.90
C ARG A 96 3.76 4.92 12.75
N PHE A 97 3.65 5.63 11.62
CA PHE A 97 2.49 6.46 11.30
C PHE A 97 1.16 5.69 11.33
N ILE A 98 1.18 4.37 11.04
CA ILE A 98 -0.01 3.51 11.11
C ILE A 98 -0.45 3.30 12.56
N GLU A 99 0.50 3.12 13.47
CA GLU A 99 0.24 2.93 14.90
C GLU A 99 -0.33 4.20 15.54
N ASN A 100 0.18 5.35 15.12
CA ASN A 100 -0.29 6.67 15.56
C ASN A 100 -1.56 7.14 14.84
N CYS A 101 -2.10 6.37 13.89
CA CYS A 101 -3.22 6.78 13.04
C CYS A 101 -3.00 8.11 12.29
N GLU A 102 -1.75 8.40 11.94
CA GLU A 102 -1.35 9.61 11.20
C GLU A 102 -1.57 9.42 9.70
N ASN A 103 -1.95 10.49 9.02
CA ASN A 103 -2.06 10.56 7.57
C ASN A 103 -0.73 10.96 6.93
N ILE A 104 -0.56 10.67 5.65
CA ILE A 104 0.56 11.18 4.84
C ILE A 104 -0.03 11.88 3.62
N VAL A 105 0.35 13.13 3.38
CA VAL A 105 -0.12 13.90 2.23
C VAL A 105 1.07 14.28 1.36
N PHE A 106 1.14 13.72 0.16
CA PHE A 106 2.11 14.14 -0.86
C PHE A 106 1.50 15.26 -1.71
N LEU A 107 2.12 16.43 -1.66
CA LEU A 107 1.73 17.62 -2.41
C LEU A 107 2.80 17.96 -3.45
N GLY A 108 2.40 18.33 -4.67
CA GLY A 108 3.35 18.82 -5.69
C GLY A 108 2.89 18.59 -7.13
N ASN A 109 3.67 19.07 -8.09
CA ASN A 109 3.33 19.03 -9.51
C ASN A 109 3.22 17.61 -10.10
N SER A 110 2.65 17.49 -11.29
CA SER A 110 2.58 16.20 -11.99
C SER A 110 3.98 15.64 -12.29
N GLY A 111 4.14 14.32 -12.14
CA GLY A 111 5.38 13.63 -12.49
C GLY A 111 6.54 13.74 -11.48
N VAL A 112 6.35 14.37 -10.32
CA VAL A 112 7.41 14.57 -9.31
C VAL A 112 7.66 13.37 -8.38
N GLY A 113 6.84 12.32 -8.46
CA GLY A 113 7.03 11.08 -7.67
C GLY A 113 6.01 10.78 -6.57
N LYS A 114 4.99 11.63 -6.38
CA LYS A 114 3.95 11.46 -5.32
C LYS A 114 3.32 10.06 -5.28
N THR A 115 2.80 9.58 -6.41
CA THR A 115 2.17 8.26 -6.52
C THR A 115 3.17 7.14 -6.30
N HIS A 116 4.42 7.28 -6.77
CA HIS A 116 5.47 6.28 -6.54
C HIS A 116 5.71 6.09 -5.05
N LEU A 117 5.87 7.18 -4.29
CA LEU A 117 6.10 7.13 -2.84
C LEU A 117 4.90 6.54 -2.10
N ALA A 118 3.68 6.99 -2.44
CA ALA A 118 2.47 6.45 -1.84
C ALA A 118 2.33 4.94 -2.07
N VAL A 119 2.59 4.47 -3.29
CA VAL A 119 2.60 3.04 -3.64
C VAL A 119 3.73 2.30 -2.91
N SER A 120 4.93 2.86 -2.85
CA SER A 120 6.09 2.23 -2.19
C SER A 120 5.82 1.98 -0.71
N ILE A 121 5.32 3.00 0.00
CA ILE A 121 4.92 2.90 1.40
C ILE A 121 3.77 1.90 1.56
N GLY A 122 2.80 1.93 0.65
CA GLY A 122 1.70 0.96 0.64
C GLY A 122 2.15 -0.49 0.46
N ILE A 123 3.13 -0.74 -0.40
CA ILE A 123 3.73 -2.06 -0.60
C ILE A 123 4.49 -2.49 0.65
N ALA A 124 5.27 -1.59 1.27
CA ALA A 124 5.94 -1.86 2.55
C ALA A 124 4.91 -2.24 3.65
N ALA A 125 3.79 -1.52 3.72
CA ALA A 125 2.69 -1.81 4.63
C ALA A 125 2.06 -3.19 4.36
N ALA A 126 1.75 -3.50 3.10
CA ALA A 126 1.19 -4.79 2.70
C ALA A 126 2.15 -5.96 3.00
N LYS A 127 3.46 -5.79 2.77
CA LYS A 127 4.50 -6.78 3.11
C LYS A 127 4.55 -7.07 4.61
N ARG A 128 4.30 -6.07 5.46
CA ARG A 128 4.21 -6.22 6.93
C ARG A 128 2.79 -6.56 7.42
N ARG A 129 1.97 -7.18 6.57
CA ARG A 129 0.61 -7.67 6.90
C ARG A 129 -0.37 -6.57 7.30
N ASN A 130 -0.11 -5.32 6.98
CA ASN A 130 -1.09 -4.25 7.16
C ASN A 130 -2.02 -4.20 5.94
N SER A 131 -3.32 -4.35 6.18
CA SER A 131 -4.34 -4.28 5.13
C SER A 131 -4.28 -2.93 4.44
N THR A 132 -3.91 -2.95 3.16
CA THR A 132 -3.68 -1.75 2.37
C THR A 132 -4.58 -1.78 1.13
N TYR A 133 -5.06 -0.63 0.69
CA TYR A 133 -5.84 -0.51 -0.55
C TYR A 133 -5.52 0.79 -1.26
N PHE A 134 -5.28 0.71 -2.57
CA PHE A 134 -5.06 1.84 -3.45
C PHE A 134 -6.31 2.12 -4.29
N ILE A 135 -6.67 3.39 -4.38
CA ILE A 135 -7.73 3.85 -5.26
C ILE A 135 -7.48 5.28 -5.73
N LYS A 136 -7.79 5.56 -7.00
CA LYS A 136 -7.85 6.95 -7.48
C LYS A 136 -9.07 7.66 -6.92
N CYS A 137 -8.94 8.93 -6.57
CA CYS A 137 -10.02 9.71 -5.97
C CYS A 137 -11.31 9.68 -6.80
N HIS A 138 -11.21 9.88 -8.13
CA HIS A 138 -12.39 9.84 -9.00
C HIS A 138 -13.14 8.48 -8.94
N ASN A 139 -12.40 7.36 -8.90
CA ASN A 139 -12.98 6.02 -8.80
C ASN A 139 -13.62 5.80 -7.43
N LEU A 140 -13.00 6.30 -6.37
CA LEU A 140 -13.54 6.25 -5.02
C LEU A 140 -14.90 6.94 -4.96
N ILE A 141 -14.96 8.20 -5.43
CA ILE A 141 -16.20 8.98 -5.47
C ILE A 141 -17.28 8.26 -6.30
N GLN A 142 -16.92 7.78 -7.49
CA GLN A 142 -17.85 7.05 -8.35
C GLN A 142 -18.44 5.81 -7.66
N GLN A 143 -17.61 5.05 -6.93
CA GLN A 143 -18.06 3.87 -6.21
C GLN A 143 -18.95 4.21 -5.00
N LEU A 144 -18.64 5.29 -4.27
CA LEU A 144 -19.48 5.77 -3.17
C LEU A 144 -20.84 6.26 -3.70
N LYS A 145 -20.83 7.04 -4.79
CA LYS A 145 -22.04 7.54 -5.46
C LYS A 145 -22.93 6.41 -5.94
N LYS A 146 -22.35 5.42 -6.63
CA LYS A 146 -23.08 4.23 -7.07
C LYS A 146 -23.70 3.48 -5.89
N ALA A 147 -22.92 3.27 -4.82
CA ALA A 147 -23.41 2.59 -3.63
C ALA A 147 -24.52 3.39 -2.93
N ASN A 148 -24.45 4.71 -2.91
CA ASN A 148 -25.50 5.58 -2.38
C ASN A 148 -26.81 5.43 -3.16
N ASN A 149 -26.75 5.48 -4.49
CA ASN A 149 -27.91 5.32 -5.36
C ASN A 149 -28.55 3.92 -5.23
N GLU A 150 -27.75 2.91 -4.90
CA GLU A 150 -28.20 1.53 -4.70
C GLU A 150 -28.55 1.21 -3.23
N ASN A 151 -28.63 2.21 -2.34
CA ASN A 151 -28.89 2.02 -0.90
C ASN A 151 -27.91 1.06 -0.19
N ARG A 152 -26.66 1.01 -0.66
CA ARG A 152 -25.55 0.18 -0.15
C ARG A 152 -24.33 0.99 0.29
N LEU A 153 -24.53 2.29 0.58
CA LEU A 153 -23.46 3.20 0.96
C LEU A 153 -22.69 2.71 2.19
N GLU A 154 -23.40 2.23 3.21
CA GLU A 154 -22.81 1.75 4.46
C GLU A 154 -21.80 0.62 4.24
N ASP A 155 -22.14 -0.35 3.39
CA ASP A 155 -21.25 -1.46 3.09
C ASP A 155 -20.02 -1.00 2.30
N ARG A 156 -20.18 -0.02 1.41
CA ARG A 156 -19.06 0.55 0.66
C ARG A 156 -18.14 1.37 1.57
N LEU A 157 -18.68 2.17 2.48
CA LEU A 157 -17.90 2.89 3.49
C LEU A 157 -17.14 1.90 4.38
N ARG A 158 -17.81 0.85 4.89
CA ARG A 158 -17.19 -0.22 5.68
C ARG A 158 -16.05 -0.92 4.93
N HIS A 159 -16.22 -1.13 3.62
CA HIS A 159 -15.19 -1.71 2.78
C HIS A 159 -13.92 -0.85 2.77
N PHE A 160 -14.03 0.48 2.67
CA PHE A 160 -12.85 1.36 2.65
C PHE A 160 -12.28 1.66 4.05
N THR A 161 -13.11 1.67 5.09
CA THR A 161 -12.66 1.97 6.46
C THR A 161 -11.93 0.79 7.11
N LYS A 162 -12.16 -0.46 6.67
CA LYS A 162 -11.48 -1.64 7.24
C LYS A 162 -9.97 -1.69 6.96
N TYR A 163 -9.50 -1.03 5.92
CA TYR A 163 -8.08 -1.03 5.56
C TYR A 163 -7.28 -0.16 6.53
N LYS A 164 -6.21 -0.73 7.10
CA LYS A 164 -5.25 -0.01 7.95
C LYS A 164 -4.64 1.17 7.21
N VAL A 165 -4.32 0.99 5.93
CA VAL A 165 -3.82 2.06 5.05
C VAL A 165 -4.73 2.15 3.82
N LEU A 166 -5.32 3.32 3.60
CA LEU A 166 -6.04 3.64 2.37
C LEU A 166 -5.24 4.69 1.61
N ILE A 167 -4.84 4.38 0.38
CA ILE A 167 -4.17 5.33 -0.52
C ILE A 167 -5.22 5.91 -1.47
N ILE A 168 -5.38 7.22 -1.42
CA ILE A 168 -6.27 7.99 -2.29
C ILE A 168 -5.40 8.86 -3.19
N ASP A 169 -5.25 8.42 -4.44
CA ASP A 169 -4.37 9.06 -5.42
C ASP A 169 -5.13 10.08 -6.29
N GLU A 170 -4.43 11.11 -6.76
CA GLU A 170 -4.95 12.14 -7.67
C GLU A 170 -6.15 12.93 -7.10
N LEU A 171 -6.11 13.28 -5.81
CA LEU A 171 -7.11 14.16 -5.21
C LEU A 171 -6.98 15.59 -5.75
N GLY A 172 -8.10 16.17 -6.19
CA GLY A 172 -8.15 17.52 -6.75
C GLY A 172 -7.95 17.62 -8.27
N TYR A 173 -7.77 16.50 -8.97
CA TYR A 173 -7.64 16.52 -10.44
C TYR A 173 -8.97 16.79 -11.16
N LEU A 174 -10.10 16.36 -10.58
CA LEU A 174 -11.45 16.63 -11.09
C LEU A 174 -12.28 17.34 -10.01
N PRO A 175 -13.14 18.29 -10.39
CA PRO A 175 -14.05 18.92 -9.44
C PRO A 175 -15.04 17.90 -8.87
N ILE A 176 -15.30 18.00 -7.57
CA ILE A 176 -16.20 17.15 -6.82
C ILE A 176 -17.43 17.99 -6.47
N ASN A 177 -18.61 17.59 -6.95
CA ASN A 177 -19.84 18.30 -6.61
C ASN A 177 -20.18 18.15 -5.12
N LYS A 178 -21.09 19.00 -4.63
CA LYS A 178 -21.44 19.08 -3.20
C LYS A 178 -21.93 17.76 -2.60
N ASP A 179 -22.72 16.98 -3.32
CA ASP A 179 -23.25 15.72 -2.78
C ASP A 179 -22.18 14.62 -2.75
N ASP A 180 -21.34 14.56 -3.78
CA ASP A 180 -20.19 13.66 -3.83
C ASP A 180 -19.14 14.03 -2.76
N ALA A 181 -18.99 15.32 -2.44
CA ALA A 181 -18.14 15.81 -1.34
C ALA A 181 -18.64 15.33 0.04
N LYS A 182 -19.95 15.29 0.27
CA LYS A 182 -20.53 14.72 1.50
C LYS A 182 -20.21 13.24 1.65
N LEU A 183 -20.24 12.48 0.55
CA LEU A 183 -19.87 11.06 0.57
C LEU A 183 -18.39 10.86 0.91
N PHE A 184 -17.51 11.69 0.33
CA PHE A 184 -16.09 11.68 0.65
C PHE A 184 -15.84 12.03 2.12
N PHE A 185 -16.49 13.08 2.63
CA PHE A 185 -16.40 13.48 4.02
C PHE A 185 -16.78 12.35 4.98
N GLN A 186 -17.89 11.63 4.72
CA GLN A 186 -18.29 10.49 5.55
C GLN A 186 -17.20 9.40 5.63
N LEU A 187 -16.45 9.18 4.54
CA LEU A 187 -15.32 8.25 4.57
C LEU A 187 -14.16 8.79 5.40
N ILE A 188 -13.78 10.05 5.20
CA ILE A 188 -12.67 10.69 5.94
C ILE A 188 -12.98 10.73 7.44
N ASP A 189 -14.19 11.14 7.82
CA ASP A 189 -14.65 11.19 9.21
C ASP A 189 -14.62 9.81 9.89
N ARG A 190 -14.98 8.74 9.18
CA ARG A 190 -14.88 7.37 9.72
C ARG A 190 -13.45 6.86 9.90
N ARG A 191 -12.49 7.42 9.15
CA ARG A 191 -11.07 7.03 9.23
C ARG A 191 -10.28 7.91 10.19
N TYR A 192 -10.72 9.14 10.40
CA TYR A 192 -10.15 10.10 11.34
C TYR A 192 -9.89 9.47 12.71
N GLU A 193 -8.68 9.66 13.23
CA GLU A 193 -8.17 9.10 14.51
C GLU A 193 -8.27 7.56 14.66
N LYS A 194 -8.55 6.83 13.58
CA LYS A 194 -8.76 5.36 13.62
C LYS A 194 -7.88 4.60 12.65
N ARG A 195 -7.60 5.17 11.47
CA ARG A 195 -6.90 4.53 10.36
C ARG A 195 -6.16 5.55 9.51
N SER A 196 -4.91 5.24 9.16
CA SER A 196 -4.07 6.12 8.35
C SER A 196 -4.49 6.19 6.89
N THR A 197 -4.47 7.38 6.32
CA THR A 197 -4.77 7.63 4.90
C THR A 197 -3.56 8.28 4.24
N ILE A 198 -3.16 7.76 3.08
CA ILE A 198 -2.12 8.37 2.25
C ILE A 198 -2.81 9.06 1.08
N LEU A 199 -2.53 10.34 0.89
CA LEU A 199 -3.16 11.17 -0.13
C LEU A 199 -2.09 11.69 -1.08
N THR A 200 -2.41 11.76 -2.38
CA THR A 200 -1.61 12.51 -3.33
C THR A 200 -2.47 13.60 -3.97
N THR A 201 -1.91 14.81 -4.05
CA THR A 201 -2.58 15.94 -4.67
C THR A 201 -1.57 16.86 -5.34
N ASN A 202 -2.01 17.55 -6.38
CA ASN A 202 -1.28 18.66 -7.01
C ASN A 202 -1.93 20.01 -6.71
N ILE A 203 -2.96 20.05 -5.87
CA ILE A 203 -3.73 21.25 -5.53
C ILE A 203 -3.31 21.73 -4.15
N ASN A 204 -2.99 23.02 -4.04
CA ASN A 204 -2.67 23.63 -2.76
C ASN A 204 -3.90 23.62 -1.84
N PHE A 205 -3.71 23.45 -0.54
CA PHE A 205 -4.84 23.38 0.40
C PHE A 205 -5.73 24.63 0.39
N SER A 206 -5.20 25.78 -0.01
CA SER A 206 -5.95 27.03 -0.18
C SER A 206 -6.96 27.00 -1.34
N GLU A 207 -6.81 26.07 -2.28
CA GLU A 207 -7.63 25.95 -3.51
C GLU A 207 -8.63 24.76 -3.40
N TRP A 208 -8.76 24.14 -2.23
CA TRP A 208 -9.66 22.99 -2.04
C TRP A 208 -11.13 23.38 -1.99
N ASP A 209 -11.43 24.65 -1.69
CA ASP A 209 -12.78 25.20 -1.83
C ASP A 209 -13.31 25.07 -3.26
N GLU A 210 -12.47 25.30 -4.27
CA GLU A 210 -12.80 25.09 -5.67
C GLU A 210 -13.02 23.59 -5.98
N VAL A 211 -12.14 22.73 -5.46
CA VAL A 211 -12.20 21.27 -5.67
C VAL A 211 -13.50 20.67 -5.13
N PHE A 212 -13.93 21.04 -3.92
CA PHE A 212 -15.14 20.49 -3.29
C PHE A 212 -16.41 21.31 -3.57
N CYS A 213 -16.29 22.42 -4.30
CA CYS A 213 -17.39 23.32 -4.67
C CYS A 213 -18.23 23.80 -3.45
N ASP A 214 -17.66 23.75 -2.24
CA ASP A 214 -18.27 24.10 -0.96
C ASP A 214 -17.17 24.32 0.08
N VAL A 215 -16.99 25.59 0.49
CA VAL A 215 -15.95 26.02 1.44
C VAL A 215 -16.08 25.33 2.79
N VAL A 216 -17.32 25.13 3.28
CA VAL A 216 -17.56 24.53 4.60
C VAL A 216 -17.16 23.06 4.58
N MET A 217 -17.54 22.35 3.52
CA MET A 217 -17.17 20.94 3.34
C MET A 217 -15.67 20.77 3.12
N ALA A 218 -15.05 21.63 2.30
CA ALA A 218 -13.60 21.61 2.07
C ALA A 218 -12.83 21.75 3.38
N ASN A 219 -13.18 22.75 4.19
CA ASN A 219 -12.54 22.99 5.50
C ASN A 219 -12.74 21.81 6.45
N ALA A 220 -13.95 21.24 6.53
CA ALA A 220 -14.23 20.11 7.41
C ALA A 220 -13.46 18.83 7.02
N ILE A 221 -13.22 18.63 5.71
CA ILE A 221 -12.40 17.53 5.19
C ILE A 221 -10.91 17.78 5.48
N LEU A 222 -10.42 18.98 5.19
CA LEU A 222 -9.03 19.37 5.42
C LEU A 222 -8.64 19.25 6.88
N ASP A 223 -9.49 19.75 7.78
CA ASP A 223 -9.29 19.68 9.23
C ASP A 223 -8.99 18.23 9.69
N ARG A 224 -9.85 17.27 9.29
CA ARG A 224 -9.66 15.85 9.61
C ARG A 224 -8.46 15.22 8.93
N ILE A 225 -8.16 15.61 7.69
CA ILE A 225 -7.01 15.07 6.96
C ILE A 225 -5.71 15.56 7.59
N LEU A 226 -5.63 16.83 7.96
CA LEU A 226 -4.38 17.51 8.32
C LEU A 226 -4.10 17.58 9.82
N HIS A 227 -5.08 17.35 10.69
CA HIS A 227 -4.87 17.42 12.15
C HIS A 227 -3.74 16.48 12.63
N HIS A 228 -3.73 15.24 12.14
CA HIS A 228 -2.65 14.28 12.39
C HIS A 228 -2.06 13.83 11.06
N ALA A 229 -1.23 14.66 10.45
CA ALA A 229 -0.65 14.36 9.15
C ALA A 229 0.82 14.77 8.99
N HIS A 230 1.52 13.98 8.20
CA HIS A 230 2.79 14.37 7.61
C HIS A 230 2.54 14.92 6.22
N VAL A 231 2.75 16.23 6.03
CA VAL A 231 2.68 16.87 4.72
C VAL A 231 4.07 16.86 4.09
N VAL A 232 4.20 16.20 2.95
CA VAL A 232 5.44 16.14 2.16
C VAL A 232 5.22 16.89 0.86
N THR A 233 5.80 18.09 0.78
CA THR A 233 5.79 18.90 -0.44
C THR A 233 6.97 18.52 -1.32
N ILE A 234 6.69 18.19 -2.58
CA ILE A 234 7.68 17.76 -3.56
C ILE A 234 7.77 18.79 -4.67
N THR A 235 8.92 19.46 -4.75
CA THR A 235 9.21 20.51 -5.72
C THR A 235 10.36 20.06 -6.63
N GLY A 236 10.11 19.96 -7.93
CA GLY A 236 11.14 19.55 -8.86
C GLY A 236 10.62 19.30 -10.25
N LYS A 237 11.52 18.87 -11.14
CA LYS A 237 11.19 18.54 -12.53
C LYS A 237 10.36 17.24 -12.58
N SER A 238 9.53 17.12 -13.61
CA SER A 238 8.79 15.88 -13.86
C SER A 238 9.76 14.77 -14.27
N TYR A 239 9.76 13.67 -13.52
CA TYR A 239 10.54 12.47 -13.85
C TYR A 239 10.14 11.87 -15.20
N ARG A 240 8.86 12.04 -15.59
CA ARG A 240 8.35 11.55 -16.89
C ARG A 240 9.00 12.23 -18.09
N LEU A 241 9.59 13.41 -17.90
CA LEU A 241 10.29 14.17 -18.95
C LEU A 241 11.81 13.99 -18.90
N LYS A 242 12.34 13.19 -17.97
CA LYS A 242 13.79 12.98 -17.77
C LYS A 242 14.50 12.50 -19.05
N ASP A 243 13.89 11.55 -19.77
CA ASP A 243 14.47 10.99 -21.00
C ASP A 243 14.20 11.84 -22.25
N GLN A 244 13.20 12.73 -22.22
CA GLN A 244 12.91 13.65 -23.33
C GLN A 244 13.80 14.90 -23.31
N MET A 245 14.49 15.17 -22.20
CA MET A 245 15.38 16.31 -22.03
C MET A 245 16.86 15.96 -22.20
N LYS A 246 17.21 14.72 -22.58
CA LYS A 246 18.58 14.44 -23.04
C LYS A 246 18.76 15.11 -24.39
N PRO A 247 19.66 16.11 -24.53
CA PRO A 247 19.99 16.65 -25.84
C PRO A 247 20.51 15.51 -26.71
N ASN A 248 20.17 15.52 -28.02
CA ASN A 248 20.85 14.70 -29.01
C ASN A 248 22.33 15.12 -29.04
N GLU A 249 23.17 14.56 -28.18
CA GLU A 249 24.63 14.62 -28.28
C GLU A 249 25.14 13.45 -29.13
N GLU A 250 24.60 13.28 -30.34
CA GLU A 250 25.17 12.42 -31.38
C GLU A 250 24.83 13.01 -32.75
N GLU A 251 25.57 14.05 -33.15
CA GLU A 251 25.86 14.41 -34.55
C GLU A 251 26.92 15.53 -34.52
N SER A 252 28.19 15.14 -34.37
CA SER A 252 29.38 15.98 -34.66
C SER A 252 30.51 15.09 -35.13
#